data_AF-Q5I1B2-F1
#
_entry.id   AF-Q5I1B2-F1
#
_cell.length_a   1.000
_cell.length_b   1.000
_cell.length_c   1.000
_cell.angle_alpha   90.00
_cell.angle_beta   90.00
_cell.angle_gamma   90.00
#
_symmetry.space_group_name_H-M   'P 1'
#
loop_
_entity.id
_entity.type
_entity.pdbx_description
1 polymer ?
#
loop_
_entity_poly.entity_id
_entity_poly.type
_entity_poly.pdbx_seq_one_letter_code
_entity_poly.pdbx_strand_id
1 'polypeptide(L)'
;CFPFFGLYLGTVSGSKLWLQHELSYFNPTPGETDAYEKIQNCFNEAGSLGKFRDIKVMATLLFSSKCKTYYSKEVLTKIKAQFTQALKH
;
A
#
# COMPACT_ATOMS: atom_id res chain seq x y z
N CYS A 1 -4.09 9.22 7.72
CA CYS A 1 -3.18 8.44 6.83
C CYS A 1 -3.91 7.46 5.91
N PHE A 2 -5.19 7.66 5.56
CA PHE A 2 -5.85 6.75 4.61
C PHE A 2 -5.15 6.70 3.23
N PRO A 3 -4.71 7.84 2.65
CA PRO A 3 -3.97 7.84 1.39
C PRO A 3 -2.65 7.05 1.40
N PHE A 4 -1.99 6.90 2.56
CA PHE A 4 -0.79 6.07 2.68
C PHE A 4 -1.05 4.62 2.27
N PHE A 5 -2.21 4.07 2.64
CA PHE A 5 -2.55 2.69 2.32
C PHE A 5 -2.86 2.50 0.83
N GLY A 6 -3.46 3.49 0.18
CA GLY A 6 -3.62 3.51 -1.27
C GLY A 6 -2.27 3.46 -1.98
N LEU A 7 -1.36 4.38 -1.63
CA LEU A 7 -0.02 4.43 -2.21
C LEU A 7 0.81 3.17 -1.90
N TYR A 8 0.74 2.64 -0.68
CA TYR A 8 1.38 1.38 -0.31
C TYR A 8 0.89 0.21 -1.17
N LEU A 9 -0.43 0.06 -1.32
CA LEU A 9 -1.02 -1.02 -2.12
C LEU A 9 -0.71 -0.83 -3.61
N GLY A 10 -0.74 0.40 -4.12
CA GLY A 10 -0.27 0.72 -5.47
C GLY A 10 1.19 0.29 -5.69
N THR A 11 2.07 0.60 -4.73
CA THR A 11 3.49 0.20 -4.76
C THR A 11 3.65 -1.32 -4.76
N VAL A 12 3.03 -2.04 -3.82
CA VAL A 12 3.18 -3.50 -3.70
C VAL A 12 2.50 -4.25 -4.85
N SER A 13 1.44 -3.71 -5.45
CA SER A 13 0.70 -4.36 -6.54
C SER A 13 1.58 -4.69 -7.74
N GLY A 14 2.58 -3.85 -8.03
CA GLY A 14 3.32 -3.92 -9.30
C GLY A 14 2.67 -3.17 -10.47
N SER A 15 1.47 -2.60 -10.27
CA SER A 15 0.78 -1.84 -11.30
C SER A 15 1.32 -0.41 -11.36
N LYS A 16 2.05 -0.10 -12.43
CA LYS A 16 2.55 1.26 -12.69
C LYS A 16 1.40 2.27 -12.79
N LEU A 17 0.31 1.90 -13.45
CA LEU A 17 -0.88 2.74 -13.58
C LEU A 17 -1.48 3.08 -12.21
N TRP A 18 -1.61 2.09 -11.34
CA TRP A 18 -2.15 2.32 -10.00
C TRP A 18 -1.20 3.17 -9.16
N LEU A 19 0.11 2.87 -9.17
CA LEU A 19 1.09 3.68 -8.45
C LEU A 19 1.04 5.14 -8.88
N GLN A 20 1.02 5.42 -10.18
CA GLN A 20 0.97 6.79 -10.71
C GLN A 20 -0.35 7.49 -10.35
N HIS A 21 -1.47 6.77 -10.35
CA HIS A 21 -2.75 7.29 -9.89
C HIS A 21 -2.68 7.73 -8.42
N GLU A 22 -2.18 6.89 -7.52
CA GLU A 22 -2.06 7.21 -6.08
C GLU A 22 -1.06 8.35 -5.83
N LEU A 23 0.05 8.39 -6.57
CA LEU A 23 1.04 9.45 -6.48
C LEU A 23 0.48 10.80 -6.93
N SER A 24 -0.37 10.82 -7.97
CA SER A 24 -0.92 12.07 -8.54
C SER A 24 -1.63 12.96 -7.52
N TYR A 25 -2.17 12.39 -6.45
CA TYR A 25 -2.81 13.14 -5.37
C TYR A 25 -1.84 14.02 -4.55
N PHE A 26 -0.53 13.82 -4.69
CA PHE A 26 0.50 14.48 -3.90
C PHE A 26 1.40 15.43 -4.69
N ASN A 27 1.16 15.60 -6.00
CA ASN A 27 2.02 16.40 -6.89
C ASN A 27 3.51 16.03 -6.75
N PRO A 28 3.89 14.75 -6.98
CA PRO A 28 5.23 14.27 -6.72
C PRO A 28 6.22 14.94 -7.67
N THR A 29 7.43 15.18 -7.18
CA THR A 29 8.56 15.49 -8.04
C THR A 29 8.88 14.29 -8.95
N PRO A 30 9.59 14.51 -10.08
CA PRO A 30 10.06 13.42 -10.92
C PRO A 30 10.93 12.41 -10.15
N GLY A 31 11.75 12.89 -9.20
CA GLY A 31 12.59 12.04 -8.37
C GLY A 31 11.81 11.17 -7.38
N GLU A 32 10.72 11.69 -6.80
CA GLU A 32 9.83 10.90 -5.94
C GLU A 32 9.10 9.82 -6.73
N THR A 33 8.62 10.15 -7.94
CA THR A 33 8.00 9.16 -8.83
C THR A 33 8.98 8.04 -9.18
N ASP A 34 10.20 8.38 -9.60
CA ASP A 34 11.25 7.40 -9.91
C ASP A 34 11.60 6.51 -8.70
N ALA A 35 11.67 7.09 -7.49
CA ALA A 35 11.93 6.33 -6.28
C ALA A 35 10.83 5.29 -6.00
N TYR A 36 9.57 5.66 -6.11
CA TYR A 36 8.45 4.73 -5.92
C TYR A 36 8.39 3.66 -7.01
N GLU A 37 8.68 4.00 -8.27
CA GLU A 37 8.76 3.02 -9.36
C GLU A 37 9.86 1.98 -9.11
N LYS A 38 11.01 2.40 -8.57
CA LYS A 38 12.09 1.48 -8.15
C LYS A 38 11.66 0.53 -7.03
N ILE A 39 10.96 1.03 -6.01
CA ILE A 39 10.43 0.18 -4.93
C ILE A 39 9.42 -0.83 -5.48
N GLN A 40 8.53 -0.39 -6.38
CA GLN A 40 7.56 -1.27 -7.04
C GLN A 40 8.26 -2.36 -7.87
N ASN A 41 9.38 -2.04 -8.54
CA ASN A 41 10.17 -3.04 -9.26
C ASN A 41 10.74 -4.12 -8.34
N CYS A 42 11.22 -3.77 -7.14
CA CYS A 42 11.64 -4.76 -6.15
C CYS A 42 10.49 -5.71 -5.76
N PHE A 43 9.26 -5.20 -5.60
CA PHE A 43 8.10 -6.05 -5.34
C PHE A 43 7.77 -6.96 -6.53
N ASN A 44 7.94 -6.48 -7.77
CA ASN A 44 7.77 -7.29 -8.97
C ASN A 44 8.79 -8.43 -9.04
N GLU A 45 10.06 -8.15 -8.73
CA GLU A 45 11.14 -9.16 -8.68
C GLU A 45 10.91 -10.22 -7.60
N ALA A 46 10.36 -9.83 -6.44
CA ALA A 46 10.03 -10.75 -5.35
C ALA A 46 8.87 -11.71 -5.68
N GLY A 47 8.06 -11.40 -6.70
CA GLY A 47 6.90 -12.19 -7.12
C GLY A 47 5.72 -12.18 -6.13
N SER A 48 4.65 -12.89 -6.49
CA SER A 48 3.37 -12.83 -5.79
C SER A 48 3.45 -13.28 -4.32
N LEU A 49 4.30 -14.27 -4.01
CA LEU A 49 4.47 -14.74 -2.64
C LEU A 49 5.17 -13.69 -1.75
N GLY A 50 6.15 -12.97 -2.30
CA GLY A 50 6.79 -11.84 -1.61
C GLY A 50 5.78 -10.75 -1.30
N LYS A 51 5.10 -10.25 -2.34
CA LYS A 51 4.02 -9.24 -2.22
C LYS A 51 2.98 -9.61 -1.15
N PHE A 52 2.48 -10.85 -1.17
CA PHE A 52 1.49 -11.31 -0.19
C PHE A 52 2.03 -11.28 1.26
N ARG A 53 3.30 -11.67 1.46
CA ARG A 53 3.94 -11.63 2.78
C ARG A 53 4.05 -10.20 3.29
N ASP A 54 4.47 -9.26 2.45
CA ASP A 54 4.57 -7.84 2.84
C ASP A 54 3.20 -7.23 3.17
N ILE A 55 2.17 -7.51 2.36
CA ILE A 55 0.78 -7.10 2.66
C ILE A 55 0.35 -7.64 4.03
N LYS A 56 0.65 -8.91 4.33
CA LYS A 56 0.32 -9.53 5.62
C LYS A 56 1.07 -8.89 6.79
N VAL A 57 2.35 -8.56 6.61
CA VAL A 57 3.14 -7.84 7.63
C VAL A 57 2.53 -6.48 7.92
N MET A 58 2.24 -5.68 6.89
CA MET A 58 1.63 -4.36 7.06
C MET A 58 0.27 -4.44 7.76
N ALA A 59 -0.59 -5.39 7.36
CA ALA A 59 -1.87 -5.62 8.02
C ALA A 59 -1.70 -6.00 9.50
N THR A 60 -0.73 -6.86 9.82
CA THR A 60 -0.43 -7.27 11.20
C THR A 60 0.02 -6.08 12.05
N LEU A 61 0.89 -5.23 11.52
CA LEU A 61 1.32 -4.00 12.19
C LEU A 61 0.15 -3.06 12.45
N LEU A 62 -0.65 -2.78 11.41
CA LEU A 62 -1.80 -1.87 11.48
C LEU A 62 -2.85 -2.31 12.50
N PHE A 63 -3.18 -3.60 12.52
CA PHE A 63 -4.21 -4.16 13.40
C PHE A 63 -3.66 -4.62 14.76
N SER A 64 -2.39 -4.35 15.05
CA SER A 64 -1.82 -4.57 16.39
C SER A 64 -2.57 -3.77 17.46
N SER A 65 -2.49 -4.22 18.71
CA SER A 65 -3.15 -3.55 19.85
C SER A 65 -2.72 -2.10 20.00
N LYS A 66 -1.47 -1.78 19.63
CA LYS A 66 -0.89 -0.44 19.69
C LYS A 66 -1.30 0.42 18.49
N CYS A 67 -1.22 -0.06 17.26
CA CYS A 67 -1.53 0.78 16.09
C CYS A 67 -3.02 1.11 15.97
N LYS A 68 -3.90 0.18 16.36
CA LYS A 68 -5.35 0.40 16.27
C LYS A 68 -5.85 1.55 17.16
N THR A 69 -5.10 1.97 18.18
CA THR A 69 -5.49 3.10 19.05
C THR A 69 -5.31 4.46 18.37
N TYR A 70 -4.54 4.52 17.28
CA TYR A 70 -4.32 5.76 16.52
C TYR A 70 -5.39 6.00 15.44
N TYR A 71 -6.32 5.06 15.25
CA TYR A 71 -7.35 5.14 14.21
C TYR A 71 -8.74 4.96 14.81
N SER A 72 -9.73 5.68 14.27
CA SER A 72 -11.13 5.42 14.60
C SER A 72 -11.55 4.07 14.02
N LYS A 73 -12.60 3.47 14.61
CA LYS A 73 -13.20 2.22 14.09
C LYS A 73 -13.60 2.36 12.63
N GLU A 74 -14.11 3.51 12.23
CA GLU A 74 -14.50 3.81 10.85
C GLU A 74 -13.30 3.75 9.88
N VAL A 75 -12.18 4.38 10.26
CA VAL A 75 -10.96 4.38 9.45
C VAL A 75 -10.40 2.96 9.33
N LEU A 76 -10.38 2.18 10.42
CA LEU A 76 -9.94 0.79 10.39
C LEU A 76 -10.80 -0.08 9.46
N THR A 77 -12.12 0.14 9.44
CA THR A 77 -13.04 -0.56 8.54
C THR A 77 -12.72 -0.24 7.07
N LYS A 78 -12.50 1.04 6.75
CA LYS A 78 -12.13 1.46 5.39
C LYS A 78 -10.80 0.86 4.93
N ILE A 79 -9.79 0.86 5.79
CA ILE A 79 -8.48 0.27 5.45
C ILE A 79 -8.60 -1.25 5.28
N LYS A 80 -9.36 -1.93 6.16
CA LYS A 80 -9.59 -3.37 6.04
C LYS A 80 -10.26 -3.73 4.70
N ALA A 81 -11.20 -2.91 4.24
CA ALA A 81 -11.84 -3.08 2.94
C ALA A 81 -10.83 -2.95 1.79
N GLN A 82 -9.96 -1.94 1.80
CA GLN A 82 -8.91 -1.77 0.78
C GLN A 82 -7.95 -2.97 0.72
N PHE A 83 -7.46 -3.44 1.86
CA PHE A 83 -6.58 -4.62 1.91
C PHE A 83 -7.30 -5.88 1.40
N THR A 84 -8.58 -6.05 1.75
CA THR A 84 -9.38 -7.18 1.27
C THR A 84 -9.55 -7.14 -0.25
N GLN A 85 -9.73 -5.95 -0.84
CA GLN A 85 -9.82 -5.78 -2.28
C GLN A 85 -8.49 -6.07 -2.97
N ALA A 86 -7.38 -5.56 -2.43
CA ALA A 86 -6.05 -5.77 -2.97
C ALA A 86 -5.57 -7.24 -2.92
N LEU A 87 -6.13 -8.06 -2.03
CA LEU A 87 -5.83 -9.49 -1.92
C LEU A 87 -6.69 -10.40 -2.82
N LYS A 88 -7.69 -9.84 -3.53
CA LYS A 88 -8.56 -10.59 -4.45
C LYS A 88 -8.05 -10.61 -5.90
N HIS A 89 -7.06 -9.79 -6.22
CA HIS A 89 -6.40 -9.67 -7.53
C HIS A 89 -4.94 -10.09 -7.40
#